data_AF-A0A1F9NEL6-F1
#
_entry.id   AF-A0A1F9NEL6-F1
#
_cell.length_a   1.000
_cell.length_b   1.000
_cell.length_c   1.000
_cell.angle_alpha   90.00
_cell.angle_beta   90.00
_cell.angle_gamma   90.00
#
_symmetry.space_group_name_H-M   'P 1'
#
loop_
_entity.id
_entity.type
_entity.pdbx_description
1 polymer ?
#
loop_
_entity_poly.entity_id
_entity_poly.type
_entity_poly.pdbx_seq_one_letter_code
_entity_poly.pdbx_strand_id
1 'polypeptide(L)'
;MIEAKKEEAKVIAGKRWRCIVCGYVHEGDEPPEICPVCAAPKSMFVEIDAEGKEIGTPLQPAQDSAPLILESVGTIPGGKKEKSSFIDRLAGLSLKIHLHPIMVHFPNGVLPVVLVFLVISIIFRIASFETAAYYNLVFVLLTLPFVLITGFLEWQKRYKGVKTAIFVTKIMSSLIVFAAVSVLVFWRLLDPDVLAEESPTRFIYLGVAAGMLGAAGIAGYLGGRLVFGTRRND
;
A
#
# COMPACT_ATOMS: atom_id res chain seq x y z
N MET A 1 -14.58 -11.46 -54.35
CA MET A 1 -13.35 -11.62 -53.53
C MET A 1 -13.22 -10.60 -52.38
N ILE A 2 -14.29 -9.89 -52.00
CA ILE A 2 -14.24 -8.87 -50.91
C ILE A 2 -15.04 -9.32 -49.67
N GLU A 3 -16.01 -10.22 -49.81
CA GLU A 3 -16.87 -10.66 -48.70
C GLU A 3 -16.28 -11.80 -47.85
N ALA A 4 -15.42 -12.65 -48.42
CA ALA A 4 -14.82 -13.78 -47.69
C ALA A 4 -13.68 -13.37 -46.72
N LYS A 5 -13.18 -12.13 -46.79
CA LYS A 5 -12.10 -11.65 -45.90
C LYS A 5 -12.60 -11.10 -44.56
N LYS A 6 -13.92 -10.98 -44.37
CA LYS A 6 -14.50 -10.38 -43.16
C LYS A 6 -14.86 -11.42 -42.08
N GLU A 7 -15.00 -12.69 -42.45
CA GLU A 7 -15.27 -13.79 -41.51
C GLU A 7 -14.01 -14.38 -40.86
N GLU A 8 -12.83 -14.09 -41.39
CA GLU A 8 -11.55 -14.50 -40.81
C GLU A 8 -10.98 -13.49 -39.81
N ALA A 9 -11.81 -12.62 -39.23
CA ALA A 9 -11.49 -11.95 -37.97
C ALA A 9 -11.65 -12.96 -36.81
N LYS A 10 -10.84 -14.02 -36.89
CA LYS A 10 -10.24 -14.77 -35.81
C LYS A 10 -10.96 -14.61 -34.46
N VAL A 11 -11.83 -15.56 -34.19
CA VAL A 11 -12.34 -15.94 -32.87
C VAL A 11 -11.15 -16.14 -31.92
N ILE A 12 -10.67 -15.07 -31.33
CA ILE A 12 -9.98 -15.05 -30.03
C ILE A 12 -10.58 -13.87 -29.30
N ALA A 13 -11.69 -14.10 -28.61
CA ALA A 13 -12.27 -13.08 -27.75
C ALA A 13 -13.02 -13.77 -26.61
N GLY A 14 -12.27 -14.49 -25.76
CA GLY A 14 -12.75 -14.74 -24.41
C GLY A 14 -13.08 -13.39 -23.76
N LYS A 15 -14.09 -13.37 -22.89
CA LYS A 15 -14.44 -12.14 -22.15
C LYS A 15 -13.22 -11.62 -21.39
N ARG A 16 -13.20 -10.32 -21.13
CA ARG A 16 -12.12 -9.69 -20.37
C ARG A 16 -12.68 -9.00 -19.16
N TRP A 17 -11.97 -9.12 -18.05
CA TRP A 17 -12.42 -8.66 -16.75
C TRP A 17 -11.35 -7.80 -16.09
N ARG A 18 -11.68 -6.56 -15.74
CA ARG A 18 -10.78 -5.65 -15.04
C ARG A 18 -11.13 -5.55 -13.56
N CYS A 19 -10.13 -5.71 -12.69
CA CYS A 19 -10.26 -5.43 -11.27
C CYS A 19 -10.38 -3.92 -11.03
N ILE A 20 -11.48 -3.44 -10.43
CA ILE A 20 -11.71 -2.01 -10.13
C ILE A 20 -10.87 -1.46 -8.98
N VAL A 21 -10.10 -2.33 -8.30
CA VAL A 21 -9.24 -1.97 -7.17
C VAL A 21 -7.81 -1.69 -7.64
N CYS A 22 -7.23 -2.55 -8.48
CA CYS A 22 -5.82 -2.44 -8.90
C CYS A 22 -5.61 -2.34 -10.41
N GLY A 23 -6.64 -2.55 -11.23
CA GLY A 23 -6.55 -2.48 -12.69
C GLY A 23 -6.08 -3.75 -13.38
N TYR A 24 -5.85 -4.85 -12.65
CA TYR A 24 -5.52 -6.17 -13.23
C TYR A 24 -6.59 -6.60 -14.25
N VAL A 25 -6.16 -7.08 -15.43
CA VAL A 25 -7.04 -7.60 -16.48
C VAL A 25 -6.87 -9.11 -16.57
N HIS A 26 -7.98 -9.83 -16.53
CA HIS A 26 -8.07 -11.26 -16.76
C HIS A 26 -8.79 -11.54 -18.07
N GLU A 27 -8.26 -12.45 -18.88
CA GLU A 27 -8.92 -12.96 -20.08
C GLU A 27 -9.48 -14.36 -19.79
N GLY A 28 -10.78 -14.53 -19.98
CA GLY A 28 -11.50 -15.76 -19.66
C GLY A 28 -13.00 -15.52 -19.57
N ASP A 29 -13.79 -16.60 -19.64
CA ASP A 29 -15.26 -16.51 -19.63
C ASP A 29 -15.80 -15.90 -18.33
N GLU A 30 -15.10 -16.11 -17.21
CA GLU A 30 -15.42 -15.57 -15.90
C GLU A 30 -14.21 -14.91 -15.23
N PRO A 31 -14.41 -13.90 -14.35
CA PRO A 31 -13.33 -13.32 -13.57
C PRO A 31 -12.82 -14.31 -12.51
N PRO A 32 -11.55 -14.19 -12.06
CA PRO A 32 -11.02 -15.06 -11.02
C PRO A 32 -11.73 -14.80 -9.67
N GLU A 33 -11.82 -15.84 -8.84
CA GLU A 33 -12.42 -15.74 -7.50
C GLU A 33 -11.71 -14.71 -6.61
N ILE A 34 -10.38 -14.62 -6.74
CA ILE A 34 -9.54 -13.66 -6.03
C ILE A 34 -8.57 -13.01 -7.04
N CYS A 35 -8.48 -11.68 -6.99
CA CYS A 35 -7.53 -10.93 -7.80
C CYS A 35 -6.08 -11.31 -7.41
N PRO A 36 -5.23 -11.76 -8.36
CA PRO A 36 -3.87 -12.20 -8.08
C PRO A 36 -2.93 -11.05 -7.65
N VAL A 37 -3.32 -9.80 -7.92
CA VAL A 37 -2.51 -8.61 -7.58
C VAL A 37 -2.86 -8.07 -6.20
N CYS A 38 -4.11 -7.68 -5.97
CA CYS A 38 -4.54 -7.00 -4.75
C CYS A 38 -5.36 -7.85 -3.77
N ALA A 39 -5.64 -9.11 -4.11
CA ALA A 39 -6.47 -10.03 -3.34
C ALA A 39 -7.93 -9.54 -3.12
N ALA A 40 -8.44 -8.70 -4.03
CA ALA A 40 -9.85 -8.32 -4.05
C ALA A 40 -10.74 -9.49 -4.55
N PRO A 41 -11.97 -9.64 -4.04
CA PRO A 41 -12.89 -10.70 -4.47
C PRO A 41 -13.37 -10.53 -5.92
N LYS A 42 -13.91 -11.59 -6.52
CA LYS A 42 -14.55 -11.62 -7.85
C LYS A 42 -15.53 -10.48 -8.10
N SER A 43 -16.26 -10.05 -7.06
CA SER A 43 -17.21 -8.94 -7.10
C SER A 43 -16.59 -7.57 -7.43
N MET A 44 -15.27 -7.46 -7.34
CA MET A 44 -14.51 -6.25 -7.69
C MET A 44 -13.99 -6.29 -9.14
N PHE A 45 -14.55 -7.14 -9.99
CA PHE A 45 -14.26 -7.17 -11.43
C PHE A 45 -15.43 -6.61 -12.25
N VAL A 46 -15.08 -5.94 -13.34
CA VAL A 46 -16.01 -5.44 -14.37
C VAL A 46 -15.60 -5.99 -15.73
N GLU A 47 -16.57 -6.40 -16.53
CA GLU A 47 -16.33 -6.82 -17.92
C GLU A 47 -15.90 -5.61 -18.76
N ILE A 48 -14.89 -5.80 -19.63
CA ILE A 48 -14.34 -4.75 -20.50
C ILE A 48 -14.36 -5.16 -21.98
N ASP A 49 -14.64 -4.22 -22.88
CA ASP A 49 -14.66 -4.43 -24.34
C ASP A 49 -13.25 -4.52 -24.93
N ALA A 50 -13.13 -4.70 -26.24
CA ALA A 50 -11.87 -4.79 -26.98
C ALA A 50 -10.99 -3.53 -26.81
N GLU A 51 -11.61 -2.38 -26.61
CA GLU A 51 -10.98 -1.08 -26.37
C GLU A 51 -10.67 -0.83 -24.88
N GLY A 52 -11.08 -1.73 -23.98
CA GLY A 52 -10.87 -1.65 -22.55
C GLY A 52 -11.87 -0.74 -21.81
N LYS A 53 -13.01 -0.42 -22.41
CA LYS A 53 -14.11 0.30 -21.77
C LYS A 53 -15.00 -0.68 -21.00
N GLU A 54 -15.54 -0.24 -19.88
CA GLU A 54 -16.42 -1.06 -19.04
C GLU A 54 -17.77 -1.30 -19.75
N ILE A 55 -18.15 -2.57 -19.94
CA ILE A 55 -19.40 -2.96 -20.63
C ILE A 55 -20.49 -3.40 -19.64
N GLY A 56 -20.16 -3.57 -18.35
CA GLY A 56 -21.09 -4.06 -17.33
C GLY A 56 -20.91 -3.41 -15.96
N THR A 57 -21.93 -3.52 -15.12
CA THR A 57 -21.87 -3.14 -13.70
C THR A 57 -21.12 -4.23 -12.91
N PRO A 58 -20.30 -3.90 -11.90
CA PRO A 58 -19.59 -4.90 -11.10
C PRO A 58 -20.56 -5.98 -10.61
N LEU A 59 -20.11 -7.24 -10.60
CA LEU A 59 -20.86 -8.36 -9.99
C LEU A 59 -21.08 -8.01 -8.51
N GLN A 60 -22.25 -7.48 -8.15
CA GLN A 60 -22.52 -7.12 -6.76
C GLN A 60 -22.40 -8.38 -5.89
N PRO A 61 -21.69 -8.33 -4.74
CA PRO A 61 -21.90 -9.34 -3.73
C PRO A 61 -23.37 -9.27 -3.34
N ALA A 62 -24.06 -10.40 -3.39
CA ALA A 62 -25.41 -10.55 -2.87
C ALA A 62 -25.43 -10.03 -1.42
N GLN A 63 -25.93 -8.81 -1.23
CA GLN A 63 -26.32 -8.31 0.08
C GLN A 63 -27.83 -8.30 0.08
N ASP A 64 -28.40 -9.24 0.84
CA ASP A 64 -29.78 -9.23 1.28
C ASP A 64 -30.08 -7.89 1.99
N SER A 65 -30.65 -6.95 1.26
CA SER A 65 -31.60 -5.98 1.80
C SER A 65 -32.36 -5.31 0.65
N ALA A 66 -33.68 -5.43 0.71
CA ALA A 66 -34.69 -5.04 -0.26
C ALA A 66 -34.55 -3.59 -0.81
N PRO A 67 -35.11 -3.32 -2.01
CA PRO A 67 -34.92 -2.06 -2.72
C PRO A 67 -35.80 -0.95 -2.14
N LEU A 68 -35.18 0.19 -1.79
CA LEU A 68 -35.91 1.45 -1.70
C LEU A 68 -35.82 2.16 -3.05
N ILE A 69 -36.93 2.10 -3.77
CA ILE A 69 -37.27 2.98 -4.87
C ILE A 69 -37.20 4.42 -4.33
N LEU A 70 -36.41 5.28 -4.99
CA LEU A 70 -36.74 6.69 -5.05
C LEU A 70 -36.71 7.14 -6.49
N GLU A 71 -37.90 7.52 -6.94
CA GLU A 71 -38.25 7.91 -8.29
C GLU A 71 -37.44 9.12 -8.78
N SER A 72 -37.17 9.09 -10.07
CA SER A 72 -36.72 10.22 -10.86
C SER A 72 -37.77 11.34 -10.87
N VAL A 73 -37.55 12.45 -10.18
CA VAL A 73 -38.16 13.75 -10.54
C VAL A 73 -37.24 14.90 -10.12
N GLY A 74 -36.93 15.79 -11.06
CA GLY A 74 -36.74 17.20 -10.74
C GLY A 74 -35.34 17.77 -10.98
N THR A 75 -35.16 18.38 -12.14
CA THR A 75 -34.16 19.42 -12.38
C THR A 75 -34.25 20.53 -11.32
N ILE A 76 -33.14 20.82 -10.63
CA ILE A 76 -32.92 22.13 -9.98
C ILE A 76 -31.48 22.59 -10.32
N PRO A 77 -31.30 23.77 -10.92
CA PRO A 77 -29.98 24.35 -11.15
C PRO A 77 -29.49 25.03 -9.86
N GLY A 78 -28.32 24.64 -9.34
CA GLY A 78 -27.75 25.33 -8.18
C GLY A 78 -26.72 24.56 -7.37
N GLY A 79 -25.68 24.03 -8.00
CA GLY A 79 -24.54 23.48 -7.27
C GLY A 79 -23.66 24.59 -6.70
N LYS A 80 -23.82 24.92 -5.40
CA LYS A 80 -22.81 25.68 -4.65
C LYS A 80 -21.47 24.93 -4.72
N LYS A 81 -20.43 25.59 -5.23
CA LYS A 81 -19.05 25.09 -5.20
C LYS A 81 -18.64 24.86 -3.74
N GLU A 82 -18.57 23.61 -3.33
CA GLU A 82 -18.04 23.21 -2.03
C GLU A 82 -16.57 23.66 -1.96
N LYS A 83 -16.22 24.48 -0.95
CA LYS A 83 -14.87 25.03 -0.82
C LYS A 83 -13.92 23.87 -0.54
N SER A 84 -13.04 23.53 -1.48
CA SER A 84 -12.03 22.48 -1.32
C SER A 84 -11.30 22.67 0.02
N SER A 85 -11.42 21.69 0.93
CA SER A 85 -10.76 21.76 2.22
C SER A 85 -9.24 21.77 2.04
N PHE A 86 -8.50 22.31 3.01
CA PHE A 86 -7.03 22.23 3.02
C PHE A 86 -6.55 20.77 2.91
N ILE A 87 -7.31 19.83 3.51
CA ILE A 87 -7.08 18.39 3.41
C ILE A 87 -7.24 17.89 1.97
N ASP A 88 -8.21 18.40 1.21
CA ASP A 88 -8.41 18.00 -0.19
C ASP A 88 -7.27 18.48 -1.08
N ARG A 89 -6.76 19.68 -0.80
CA ARG A 89 -5.59 20.24 -1.49
C ARG A 89 -4.32 19.43 -1.19
N LEU A 90 -4.08 19.11 0.09
CA LEU A 90 -2.96 18.26 0.52
C LEU A 90 -3.05 16.86 -0.07
N ALA A 91 -4.23 16.24 -0.04
CA ALA A 91 -4.43 14.91 -0.60
C ALA A 91 -4.30 14.90 -2.13
N GLY A 92 -4.79 15.95 -2.80
CA GLY A 92 -4.61 16.13 -4.25
C GLY A 92 -3.14 16.33 -4.63
N LEU A 93 -2.38 17.08 -3.83
CA LEU A 93 -0.94 17.27 -4.03
C LEU A 93 -0.17 15.97 -3.78
N SER A 94 -0.46 15.27 -2.68
CA SER A 94 0.16 13.98 -2.32
C SER A 94 0.02 12.94 -3.43
N LEU A 95 -1.17 12.82 -4.03
CA LEU A 95 -1.40 11.91 -5.15
C LEU A 95 -0.66 12.32 -6.43
N LYS A 96 -0.62 13.63 -6.74
CA LYS A 96 0.05 14.15 -7.95
C LYS A 96 1.56 13.96 -7.92
N ILE A 97 2.18 14.17 -6.75
CA ILE A 97 3.64 14.04 -6.60
C ILE A 97 4.06 12.63 -6.17
N HIS A 98 3.13 11.67 -6.10
CA HIS A 98 3.40 10.32 -5.57
C HIS A 98 4.12 10.35 -4.22
N LEU A 99 3.62 11.19 -3.30
CA LEU A 99 4.28 11.48 -2.03
C LEU A 99 4.42 10.23 -1.15
N HIS A 100 3.42 9.34 -1.12
CA HIS A 100 3.51 8.12 -0.32
C HIS A 100 4.67 7.21 -0.77
N PRO A 101 4.80 6.84 -2.08
CA PRO A 101 6.00 6.18 -2.57
C PRO A 101 7.28 6.92 -2.18
N ILE A 102 7.40 8.23 -2.38
CA ILE A 102 8.63 8.95 -2.04
C ILE A 102 8.95 8.82 -0.54
N MET A 103 7.97 9.06 0.32
CA MET A 103 8.16 9.06 1.77
C MET A 103 8.48 7.66 2.33
N VAL A 104 7.91 6.59 1.77
CA VAL A 104 8.14 5.23 2.29
C VAL A 104 9.55 4.70 1.99
N HIS A 105 10.24 5.24 0.97
CA HIS A 105 11.62 4.82 0.67
C HIS A 105 12.61 5.30 1.73
N PHE A 106 12.34 6.38 2.45
CA PHE A 106 13.24 6.86 3.51
C PHE A 106 13.34 5.83 4.66
N PRO A 107 12.27 5.45 5.39
CA PRO A 107 12.36 4.38 6.37
C PRO A 107 12.86 3.07 5.79
N ASN A 108 12.36 2.66 4.61
CA ASN A 108 12.74 1.37 4.03
C ASN A 108 14.24 1.30 3.66
N GLY A 109 14.87 2.42 3.31
CA GLY A 109 16.31 2.49 3.06
C GLY A 109 17.14 2.66 4.33
N VAL A 110 16.65 3.43 5.30
CA VAL A 110 17.41 3.76 6.53
C VAL A 110 17.37 2.63 7.56
N LEU A 111 16.25 1.91 7.71
CA LEU A 111 16.12 0.83 8.70
C LEU A 111 17.12 -0.33 8.52
N PRO A 112 17.42 -0.81 7.29
CA PRO A 112 18.51 -1.76 7.08
C PRO A 112 19.88 -1.21 7.55
N VAL A 113 20.16 0.07 7.26
CA VAL A 113 21.41 0.73 7.67
C VAL A 113 21.52 0.79 9.18
N VAL A 114 20.43 1.11 9.88
CA VAL A 114 20.36 1.07 11.36
C VAL A 114 20.81 -0.30 11.87
N LEU A 115 20.23 -1.39 11.35
CA LEU A 115 20.57 -2.73 11.85
C LEU A 115 22.05 -3.07 11.58
N VAL A 116 22.56 -2.73 10.40
CA VAL A 116 23.98 -2.92 10.07
C VAL A 116 24.88 -2.13 11.03
N PHE A 117 24.56 -0.87 11.30
CA PHE A 117 25.35 -0.04 12.21
C PHE A 117 25.32 -0.56 13.64
N LEU A 118 24.16 -1.05 14.13
CA LEU A 118 24.05 -1.67 15.45
C LEU A 118 24.92 -2.93 15.56
N VAL A 119 24.90 -3.80 14.54
CA VAL A 119 25.71 -5.02 14.50
C VAL A 119 27.21 -4.68 14.45
N ILE A 120 27.61 -3.74 13.61
CA ILE A 120 29.01 -3.27 13.53
C ILE A 120 29.45 -2.69 14.87
N SER A 121 28.61 -1.87 15.52
CA SER A 121 28.93 -1.31 16.82
C SER A 121 29.23 -2.39 17.85
N ILE A 122 28.40 -3.44 17.92
CA ILE A 122 28.58 -4.56 18.87
C ILE A 122 29.86 -5.35 18.57
N ILE A 123 30.13 -5.66 17.30
CA ILE A 123 31.29 -6.49 16.91
C ILE A 123 32.61 -5.74 17.10
N PHE A 124 32.68 -4.50 16.62
CA PHE A 124 33.92 -3.72 16.57
C PHE A 124 34.08 -2.76 17.77
N ARG A 125 33.04 -2.64 18.61
CA ARG A 125 33.02 -1.76 19.79
C ARG A 125 33.23 -0.28 19.44
N ILE A 126 32.64 0.16 18.34
CA ILE A 126 32.78 1.53 17.83
C ILE A 126 31.52 2.34 18.15
N ALA A 127 31.61 3.20 19.15
CA ALA A 127 30.50 4.05 19.62
C ALA A 127 29.92 4.96 18.52
N SER A 128 30.70 5.35 17.51
CA SER A 128 30.22 6.21 16.41
C SER A 128 29.10 5.56 15.60
N PHE A 129 29.14 4.23 15.39
CA PHE A 129 28.10 3.52 14.65
C PHE A 129 26.80 3.42 15.45
N GLU A 130 26.90 3.25 16.76
CA GLU A 130 25.75 3.28 17.65
C GLU A 130 25.04 4.63 17.64
N THR A 131 25.80 5.73 17.79
CA THR A 131 25.25 7.09 17.72
C THR A 131 24.61 7.35 16.34
N ALA A 132 25.26 6.91 15.26
CA ALA A 132 24.71 7.03 13.91
C ALA A 132 23.41 6.22 13.73
N ALA A 133 23.34 5.00 14.26
CA ALA A 133 22.13 4.18 14.24
C ALA A 133 20.98 4.87 15.01
N TYR A 134 21.28 5.44 16.18
CA TYR A 134 20.32 6.16 16.99
C TYR A 134 19.75 7.40 16.27
N TYR A 135 20.59 8.24 15.65
CA TYR A 135 20.09 9.39 14.89
C TYR A 135 19.26 8.99 13.67
N ASN A 136 19.63 7.90 13.01
CA ASN A 136 18.82 7.33 11.93
C ASN A 136 17.44 6.84 12.43
N LEU A 137 17.38 6.20 13.59
CA LEU A 137 16.10 5.81 14.22
C LEU A 137 15.22 7.02 14.55
N VAL A 138 15.81 8.08 15.11
CA VAL A 138 15.09 9.35 15.38
C VAL A 138 14.56 9.96 14.09
N PHE A 139 15.39 10.03 13.04
CA PHE A 139 14.96 10.53 11.73
C PHE A 139 13.80 9.71 11.16
N VAL A 140 13.89 8.37 11.21
CA VAL A 140 12.80 7.49 10.78
C VAL A 140 11.53 7.77 11.58
N LEU A 141 11.61 7.88 12.91
CA LEU A 141 10.45 8.18 13.76
C LEU A 141 9.75 9.47 13.34
N LEU A 142 10.50 10.52 13.00
CA LEU A 142 9.96 11.80 12.54
C LEU A 142 9.29 11.70 11.16
N THR A 143 9.77 10.83 10.28
CA THR A 143 9.19 10.65 8.94
C THR A 143 7.95 9.76 8.92
N LEU A 144 7.82 8.81 9.86
CA LEU A 144 6.74 7.82 9.88
C LEU A 144 5.32 8.42 9.92
N PRO A 145 5.02 9.49 10.70
CA PRO A 145 3.72 10.14 10.65
C PRO A 145 3.31 10.56 9.24
N PHE A 146 4.24 11.09 8.45
CA PHE A 146 3.99 11.48 7.06
C PHE A 146 3.75 10.26 6.16
N VAL A 147 4.52 9.19 6.35
CA VAL A 147 4.33 7.92 5.61
C VAL A 147 2.94 7.32 5.90
N LEU A 148 2.53 7.30 7.16
CA LEU A 148 1.23 6.77 7.59
C LEU A 148 0.07 7.60 7.03
N ILE A 149 0.14 8.92 7.15
CA ILE A 149 -0.90 9.83 6.63
C ILE A 149 -1.01 9.69 5.12
N THR A 150 0.12 9.80 4.40
CA THR A 150 0.12 9.71 2.93
C THR A 150 -0.33 8.33 2.44
N GLY A 151 0.05 7.25 3.15
CA GLY A 151 -0.39 5.90 2.85
C GLY A 151 -1.88 5.68 3.09
N PHE A 152 -2.43 6.23 4.16
CA PHE A 152 -3.87 6.20 4.43
C PHE A 152 -4.67 6.96 3.36
N LEU A 153 -4.20 8.16 2.96
CA LEU A 153 -4.82 8.94 1.91
C LEU A 153 -4.79 8.22 0.56
N GLU A 154 -3.66 7.59 0.19
CA GLU A 154 -3.58 6.78 -1.03
C GLU A 154 -4.52 5.57 -0.96
N TRP A 155 -4.58 4.87 0.18
CA TRP A 155 -5.51 3.75 0.37
C TRP A 155 -6.98 4.17 0.18
N GLN A 156 -7.39 5.28 0.79
CA GLN A 156 -8.77 5.76 0.69
C GLN A 156 -9.10 6.22 -0.74
N LYS A 157 -8.22 7.01 -1.37
CA LYS A 157 -8.51 7.64 -2.67
C LYS A 157 -8.24 6.74 -3.87
N ARG A 158 -7.12 6.01 -3.88
CA ARG A 158 -6.71 5.15 -5.00
C ARG A 158 -7.39 3.79 -4.96
N TYR A 159 -7.54 3.21 -3.78
CA TYR A 159 -8.05 1.84 -3.60
C TYR A 159 -9.45 1.80 -3.00
N LYS A 160 -10.16 2.94 -2.98
CA LYS A 160 -11.56 3.08 -2.51
C LYS A 160 -11.79 2.53 -1.10
N GLY A 161 -10.76 2.48 -0.26
CA GLY A 161 -10.85 1.95 1.11
C GLY A 161 -11.14 0.44 1.21
N VAL A 162 -10.89 -0.33 0.14
CA VAL A 162 -11.13 -1.78 0.17
C VAL A 162 -10.19 -2.46 1.16
N LYS A 163 -10.76 -3.30 2.02
CA LYS A 163 -10.04 -4.07 3.04
C LYS A 163 -9.73 -5.47 2.49
N THR A 164 -8.56 -5.64 1.89
CA THR A 164 -8.02 -6.96 1.53
C THR A 164 -6.93 -7.38 2.52
N ALA A 165 -6.58 -8.66 2.56
CA ALA A 165 -5.48 -9.16 3.40
C ALA A 165 -4.18 -8.37 3.16
N ILE A 166 -3.88 -8.01 1.91
CA ILE A 166 -2.70 -7.22 1.56
C ILE A 166 -2.73 -5.84 2.25
N PHE A 167 -3.85 -5.13 2.17
CA PHE A 167 -3.96 -3.80 2.79
C PHE A 167 -3.91 -3.88 4.31
N VAL A 168 -4.59 -4.85 4.92
CA VAL A 168 -4.58 -5.06 6.38
C VAL A 168 -3.17 -5.38 6.86
N THR A 169 -2.47 -6.31 6.22
CA THR A 169 -1.08 -6.65 6.58
C THR A 169 -0.15 -5.46 6.43
N LYS A 170 -0.29 -4.63 5.40
CA LYS A 170 0.51 -3.41 5.24
C LYS A 170 0.26 -2.40 6.36
N ILE A 171 -0.99 -2.19 6.75
CA ILE A 171 -1.35 -1.27 7.85
C ILE A 171 -0.77 -1.78 9.16
N MET A 172 -0.99 -3.06 9.50
CA MET A 172 -0.46 -3.65 10.73
C MET A 172 1.07 -3.63 10.77
N SER A 173 1.73 -3.96 9.66
CA SER A 173 3.20 -3.91 9.58
C SER A 173 3.73 -2.50 9.80
N SER A 174 3.06 -1.48 9.25
CA SER A 174 3.45 -0.08 9.43
C SER A 174 3.27 0.39 10.89
N LEU A 175 2.21 -0.06 11.57
CA LEU A 175 2.00 0.22 12.99
C LEU A 175 3.03 -0.49 13.88
N ILE A 176 3.39 -1.74 13.55
CA ILE A 176 4.46 -2.48 14.23
C ILE A 176 5.80 -1.75 14.08
N VAL A 177 6.14 -1.28 12.87
CA VAL A 177 7.36 -0.50 12.65
C VAL A 177 7.34 0.78 13.47
N PHE A 178 6.23 1.53 13.48
CA PHE A 178 6.12 2.75 14.27
C PHE A 178 6.29 2.49 15.78
N ALA A 179 5.63 1.46 16.30
CA ALA A 179 5.77 1.06 17.70
C ALA A 179 7.21 0.62 18.02
N ALA A 180 7.83 -0.20 17.17
CA ALA A 180 9.18 -0.70 17.38
C ALA A 180 10.22 0.43 17.33
N VAL A 181 10.16 1.33 16.34
CA VAL A 181 11.03 2.52 16.29
C VAL A 181 10.84 3.37 17.54
N SER A 182 9.59 3.62 17.96
CA SER A 182 9.32 4.38 19.18
C SER A 182 9.96 3.70 20.40
N VAL A 183 9.76 2.40 20.58
CA VAL A 183 10.40 1.63 21.65
C VAL A 183 11.91 1.75 21.60
N LEU A 184 12.56 1.56 20.45
CA LEU A 184 14.02 1.66 20.33
C LEU A 184 14.57 3.06 20.63
N VAL A 185 13.87 4.11 20.19
CA VAL A 185 14.26 5.50 20.45
C VAL A 185 14.08 5.85 21.92
N PHE A 186 12.90 5.59 22.49
CA PHE A 186 12.60 5.94 23.88
C PHE A 186 13.38 5.07 24.87
N TRP A 187 13.61 3.79 24.55
CA TRP A 187 14.47 2.94 25.37
C TRP A 187 15.88 3.53 25.43
N ARG A 188 16.46 3.91 24.29
CA ARG A 188 17.79 4.53 24.25
C ARG A 188 17.85 5.88 24.98
N LEU A 189 16.76 6.64 24.98
CA LEU A 189 16.67 7.90 25.75
C LEU A 189 16.68 7.67 27.26
N LEU A 190 16.06 6.58 27.73
CA LEU A 190 16.00 6.24 29.16
C LEU A 190 17.26 5.50 29.64
N ASP A 191 17.85 4.70 28.75
CA ASP A 191 19.05 3.90 29.00
C ASP A 191 20.10 4.18 27.90
N PRO A 192 20.96 5.20 28.10
CA PRO A 192 22.06 5.53 27.21
C PRO A 192 23.19 4.50 27.19
N ASP A 193 23.05 3.36 27.89
CA ASP A 193 24.01 2.26 27.86
C ASP A 193 23.34 0.93 27.45
N VAL A 194 22.15 0.97 26.85
CA VAL A 194 21.40 -0.24 26.42
C VAL A 194 22.20 -1.20 25.50
N LEU A 195 23.16 -0.67 24.73
CA LEU A 195 24.04 -1.45 23.84
C LEU A 195 25.44 -1.73 24.42
N ALA A 196 25.72 -1.31 25.65
CA ALA A 196 27.00 -1.54 26.32
C ALA A 196 27.29 -3.04 26.46
N GLU A 197 28.57 -3.40 26.60
CA GLU A 197 29.01 -4.80 26.64
C GLU A 197 28.35 -5.59 27.78
N GLU A 198 28.21 -4.95 28.95
CA GLU A 198 27.65 -5.54 30.16
C GLU A 198 26.11 -5.49 30.20
N SER A 199 25.47 -4.84 29.22
CA SER A 199 24.02 -4.68 29.20
C SER A 199 23.32 -6.01 28.89
N PRO A 200 22.46 -6.52 29.80
CA PRO A 200 21.71 -7.75 29.55
C PRO A 200 20.63 -7.57 28.47
N THR A 201 20.26 -6.32 28.16
CA THR A 201 19.17 -5.99 27.23
C THR A 201 19.64 -5.74 25.80
N ARG A 202 20.95 -5.70 25.53
CA ARG A 202 21.53 -5.40 24.20
C ARG A 202 20.98 -6.30 23.08
N PHE A 203 20.81 -7.60 23.36
CA PHE A 203 20.29 -8.55 22.37
C PHE A 203 18.79 -8.43 22.17
N ILE A 204 18.06 -7.99 23.19
CA ILE A 204 16.62 -7.68 23.08
C ILE A 204 16.46 -6.43 22.20
N TYR A 205 17.27 -5.40 22.44
CA TYR A 205 17.30 -4.19 21.61
C TYR A 205 17.57 -4.54 20.13
N LEU A 206 18.58 -5.38 19.87
CA LEU A 206 18.89 -5.87 18.53
C LEU A 206 17.75 -6.72 17.93
N GLY A 207 17.11 -7.57 18.73
CA GLY A 207 15.96 -8.37 18.33
C GLY A 207 14.76 -7.53 17.91
N VAL A 208 14.46 -6.46 18.66
CA VAL A 208 13.41 -5.50 18.30
C VAL A 208 13.77 -4.76 17.00
N ALA A 209 15.04 -4.36 16.83
CA ALA A 209 15.51 -3.73 15.60
C ALA A 209 15.41 -4.66 14.37
N ALA A 210 15.76 -5.94 14.54
CA ALA A 210 15.62 -6.95 13.48
C ALA A 210 14.14 -7.24 13.14
N GLY A 211 13.28 -7.36 14.16
CA GLY A 211 11.83 -7.56 13.97
C GLY A 211 11.17 -6.37 13.24
N MET A 212 11.56 -5.15 13.60
CA MET A 212 11.17 -3.92 12.90
C MET A 212 11.56 -3.96 11.42
N LEU A 213 12.80 -4.35 11.10
CA LEU A 213 13.25 -4.49 9.71
C LEU A 213 12.43 -5.56 8.96
N GLY A 214 12.11 -6.68 9.61
CA GLY A 214 11.23 -7.71 9.05
C GLY A 214 9.84 -7.16 8.70
N ALA A 215 9.21 -6.42 9.61
CA ALA A 215 7.92 -5.79 9.39
C ALA A 215 7.97 -4.75 8.25
N ALA A 216 9.02 -3.91 8.20
CA ALA A 216 9.23 -2.96 7.10
C ALA A 216 9.42 -3.67 5.76
N GLY A 217 10.19 -4.77 5.74
CA GLY A 217 10.40 -5.61 4.55
C GLY A 217 9.11 -6.22 4.02
N ILE A 218 8.25 -6.74 4.90
CA ILE A 218 6.92 -7.27 4.53
C ILE A 218 6.05 -6.15 3.92
N ALA A 219 6.00 -4.98 4.58
CA ALA A 219 5.23 -3.83 4.07
C ALA A 219 5.73 -3.37 2.69
N GLY A 220 7.05 -3.32 2.50
CA GLY A 220 7.71 -2.98 1.24
C GLY A 220 7.43 -4.00 0.13
N TYR A 221 7.58 -5.30 0.42
CA TYR A 221 7.30 -6.39 -0.52
C TYR A 221 5.86 -6.35 -1.03
N LEU A 222 4.89 -6.22 -0.11
CA LEU A 222 3.47 -6.10 -0.45
C LEU A 222 3.17 -4.83 -1.26
N GLY A 223 3.87 -3.72 -0.96
CA GLY A 223 3.80 -2.49 -1.75
C GLY A 223 4.30 -2.68 -3.18
N GLY A 224 5.46 -3.31 -3.36
CA GLY A 224 6.00 -3.63 -4.69
C GLY A 224 5.04 -4.52 -5.49
N ARG A 225 4.43 -5.52 -4.85
CA ARG A 225 3.43 -6.39 -5.50
C ARG A 225 2.22 -5.62 -6.02
N LEU A 226 1.73 -4.61 -5.30
CA LEU A 226 0.61 -3.78 -5.76
C LEU A 226 0.99 -2.88 -6.96
N VAL A 227 2.24 -2.41 -7.00
CA VAL A 227 2.71 -1.50 -8.07
C VAL A 227 3.10 -2.27 -9.34
N PHE A 228 3.78 -3.40 -9.19
CA PHE A 228 4.36 -4.15 -10.33
C PHE A 228 3.57 -5.41 -10.70
N GLY A 229 2.63 -5.86 -9.86
CA GLY A 229 1.86 -7.08 -10.10
C GLY A 229 0.94 -7.00 -11.33
N THR A 230 0.57 -5.80 -11.77
CA THR A 230 -0.23 -5.61 -12.99
C THR A 230 0.57 -5.75 -14.29
N ARG A 231 1.91 -5.72 -14.26
CA ARG A 231 2.79 -5.77 -15.45
C ARG A 231 3.38 -7.16 -15.75
N ARG A 232 3.09 -8.18 -14.95
CA ARG A 232 3.70 -9.52 -15.06
C ARG A 232 2.92 -10.51 -15.94
N ASN A 233 1.79 -10.09 -16.52
CA ASN A 233 0.92 -10.96 -17.32
C ASN A 233 0.84 -10.54 -18.79
N ASP A 234 1.81 -9.76 -19.25
CA ASP A 234 2.08 -9.49 -20.67
C ASP A 234 3.22 -10.42 -21.14
#